data_AF-A0A163CWZ0-F1
#
_entry.id   AF-A0A163CWZ0-F1
#
_cell.length_a   1.000
_cell.length_b   1.000
_cell.length_c   1.000
_cell.angle_alpha   90.00
_cell.angle_beta   90.00
_cell.angle_gamma   90.00
#
_symmetry.space_group_name_H-M   'P 1'
#
loop_
_entity.id
_entity.type
_entity.pdbx_description
1 polymer ?
#
loop_
_entity_poly.entity_id
_entity_poly.type
_entity_poly.pdbx_seq_one_letter_code
_entity_poly.pdbx_strand_id
1 'polypeptide(L)'
;MSKWYQYLNSPSHDCLLYTGCKEAGKSSVDYSGFDFSKWHLRTNNDNCKDAEIWRNATKPTERQCLEVAYGICWSKLQHLQYFDIVYCMIIDPMHNLFLDTAKRMRERWIADGLIDNKKLVVMQKTVEKVVLPPDYTSLGTKIAKGFPYMKADEWKSWCLV
;
A
#
# COMPACT_ATOMS: atom_id res chain seq x y z
N MET A 1 -17.22 -8.73 15.41
CA MET A 1 -16.58 -7.64 14.65
C MET A 1 -16.62 -8.01 13.17
N SER A 2 -17.17 -7.12 12.35
CA SER A 2 -17.62 -7.37 10.98
C SER A 2 -16.46 -7.57 9.99
N LYS A 3 -16.73 -8.33 8.91
CA LYS A 3 -15.82 -8.75 7.82
C LYS A 3 -15.02 -7.62 7.11
N TRP A 4 -15.25 -6.35 7.48
CA TRP A 4 -14.57 -5.18 6.92
C TRP A 4 -13.14 -4.99 7.41
N TYR A 5 -12.81 -5.47 8.61
CA TYR A 5 -11.47 -5.29 9.21
C TYR A 5 -10.35 -6.07 8.48
N GLN A 6 -10.70 -7.07 7.66
CA GLN A 6 -9.73 -7.93 6.96
C GLN A 6 -9.15 -7.29 5.68
N TYR A 7 -9.78 -6.23 5.15
CA TYR A 7 -9.38 -5.62 3.88
C TYR A 7 -8.38 -4.47 4.02
N LEU A 8 -8.29 -3.85 5.21
CA LEU A 8 -7.38 -2.73 5.48
C LEU A 8 -5.91 -3.14 5.66
N ASN A 9 -5.63 -4.44 5.71
CA ASN A 9 -4.29 -5.00 5.92
C ASN A 9 -3.62 -5.49 4.63
N SER A 10 -3.96 -4.96 3.45
CA SER A 10 -3.17 -5.23 2.23
C SER A 10 -1.85 -4.47 2.33
N PRO A 11 -0.69 -5.15 2.28
CA PRO A 11 0.61 -4.52 2.47
C PRO A 11 1.02 -3.67 1.25
N SER A 12 1.33 -2.40 1.48
CA SER A 12 2.16 -1.58 0.57
C SER A 12 3.49 -2.27 0.32
N HIS A 13 4.17 -1.85 -0.75
CA HIS A 13 5.49 -2.35 -1.14
C HIS A 13 6.53 -2.44 0.01
N ASP A 14 6.41 -1.63 1.07
CA ASP A 14 7.27 -1.68 2.25
C ASP A 14 6.84 -2.74 3.30
N CYS A 15 5.55 -3.04 3.41
CA CYS A 15 5.05 -4.14 4.27
C CYS A 15 5.25 -5.53 3.65
N LEU A 16 5.56 -5.61 2.34
CA LEU A 16 5.86 -6.89 1.68
C LEU A 16 7.14 -7.57 2.21
N LEU A 17 8.00 -6.84 2.92
CA LEU A 17 9.21 -7.40 3.54
C LEU A 17 8.90 -8.35 4.71
N TYR A 18 7.75 -8.19 5.39
CA TYR A 18 7.34 -9.09 6.47
C TYR A 18 6.53 -10.31 6.00
N THR A 19 6.08 -10.33 4.75
CA THR A 19 5.40 -11.50 4.15
C THR A 19 6.41 -12.36 3.42
N GLY A 20 7.21 -13.10 4.18
CA GLY A 20 7.95 -14.24 3.66
C GLY A 20 7.00 -15.32 3.12
N CYS A 21 7.41 -15.92 2.01
CA CYS A 21 6.84 -17.07 1.30
C CYS A 21 5.73 -16.78 0.26
N LYS A 22 6.16 -16.40 -0.95
CA LYS A 22 5.48 -16.88 -2.16
C LYS A 22 5.73 -18.39 -2.30
N GLU A 23 4.76 -19.23 -1.95
CA GLU A 23 4.73 -20.61 -2.43
C GLU A 23 4.45 -20.59 -3.93
N ALA A 24 5.32 -21.22 -4.72
CA ALA A 24 5.15 -21.35 -6.15
C ALA A 24 3.92 -22.24 -6.45
N GLY A 25 2.90 -21.69 -7.12
CA GLY A 25 1.81 -22.48 -7.74
C GLY A 25 0.38 -22.16 -7.32
N LYS A 26 0.12 -21.23 -6.39
CA LYS A 26 -1.26 -20.80 -6.07
C LYS A 26 -1.57 -19.44 -6.71
N SER A 27 -2.65 -19.37 -7.49
CA SER A 27 -3.10 -18.15 -8.21
C SER A 27 -3.68 -17.08 -7.27
N SER A 28 -3.97 -17.42 -6.01
CA SER A 28 -4.38 -16.49 -4.97
C SER A 28 -3.35 -16.49 -3.84
N VAL A 29 -2.76 -15.33 -3.55
CA VAL A 29 -1.97 -15.13 -2.33
C VAL A 29 -2.91 -15.29 -1.13
N ASP A 30 -2.58 -16.20 -0.22
CA ASP A 30 -3.31 -16.42 1.02
C ASP A 30 -2.84 -15.43 2.08
N TYR A 31 -3.76 -14.59 2.55
CA TYR A 31 -3.52 -13.58 3.59
C TYR A 31 -4.19 -13.98 4.93
N SER A 32 -4.69 -15.21 5.08
CA SER A 32 -5.38 -15.65 6.30
C SER A 32 -4.44 -16.18 7.39
N GLY A 33 -3.16 -16.39 7.08
CA GLY A 33 -2.16 -16.99 7.97
C GLY A 33 -1.54 -16.07 9.03
N PHE A 34 -2.16 -14.93 9.36
CA PHE A 34 -1.62 -14.03 10.38
C PHE A 34 -1.86 -14.58 11.78
N ASP A 35 -0.79 -15.04 12.42
CA ASP A 35 -0.80 -15.40 13.83
C ASP A 35 -0.34 -14.21 14.68
N PHE A 36 -1.31 -13.36 15.04
CA PHE A 36 -1.07 -12.18 15.87
C PHE A 36 -0.46 -12.52 17.24
N SER A 37 -0.59 -13.76 17.73
CA SER A 37 0.02 -14.17 18.99
C SER A 37 1.55 -14.26 18.92
N LYS A 38 2.10 -14.43 17.71
CA LYS A 38 3.55 -14.43 17.44
C LYS A 38 4.10 -13.02 17.18
N TRP A 39 3.26 -12.00 17.12
CA TRP A 39 3.72 -10.65 16.80
C TRP A 39 4.31 -10.01 18.05
N HIS A 40 5.60 -9.74 18.00
CA HIS A 40 6.27 -8.98 19.05
C HIS A 40 6.02 -7.49 18.81
N LEU A 41 5.53 -6.81 19.85
CA LEU A 41 5.44 -5.35 19.83
C LEU A 41 6.85 -4.78 19.69
N ARG A 42 7.05 -3.93 18.69
CA ARG A 42 8.28 -3.14 18.56
C ARG A 42 8.15 -1.83 19.29
N THR A 43 9.22 -1.43 19.98
CA THR A 43 9.34 -0.09 20.55
C THR A 43 10.20 0.80 19.65
N ASN A 44 10.08 2.13 19.83
CA ASN A 44 10.94 3.09 19.13
C ASN A 44 12.44 2.81 19.37
N ASN A 45 12.78 2.39 20.59
CA ASN A 45 14.14 2.06 20.97
C ASN A 45 14.67 0.83 20.22
N ASP A 46 13.84 -0.20 20.02
CA ASP A 46 14.23 -1.39 19.25
C ASP A 46 14.50 -1.02 17.78
N ASN A 47 13.64 -0.17 17.22
CA ASN A 47 13.84 0.36 15.87
C ASN A 47 15.10 1.22 15.73
N CYS A 48 15.40 2.07 16.73
CA CYS A 48 16.62 2.87 16.72
C CYS A 48 17.87 1.98 16.76
N LYS A 49 17.87 0.93 17.58
CA LYS A 49 18.99 -0.03 17.64
C LYS A 49 19.20 -0.74 16.31
N ASP A 50 18.13 -1.22 15.68
CA ASP A 50 18.23 -1.91 14.39
C ASP A 50 18.70 -0.97 13.27
N ALA A 51 18.24 0.28 13.30
CA ALA A 51 18.73 1.32 12.40
C ALA A 51 20.21 1.62 12.61
N GLU A 52 20.71 1.65 13.85
CA GLU A 52 22.14 1.80 14.13
C GLU A 52 22.95 0.60 13.63
N ILE A 53 22.45 -0.63 13.78
CA ILE A 53 23.07 -1.84 13.21
C ILE A 53 23.16 -1.68 11.69
N TRP A 54 22.08 -1.29 11.02
CA TRP A 54 22.05 -1.02 9.58
C TRP A 54 23.06 0.07 9.19
N ARG A 55 23.17 1.15 9.96
CA ARG A 55 24.11 2.25 9.69
C ARG A 55 25.55 1.76 9.73
N ASN A 56 25.87 0.94 10.73
CA ASN A 56 27.21 0.43 10.99
C ASN A 56 27.61 -0.71 10.04
N ALA A 57 26.64 -1.36 9.39
CA ALA A 57 26.92 -2.30 8.31
C ALA A 57 27.74 -1.63 7.20
N THR A 58 28.80 -2.31 6.78
CA THR A 58 29.80 -1.77 5.84
C THR A 58 29.44 -2.11 4.39
N LYS A 59 28.78 -3.25 4.18
CA LYS A 59 28.46 -3.74 2.84
C LYS A 59 27.03 -3.36 2.43
N PRO A 60 26.80 -2.92 1.19
CA PRO A 60 25.44 -2.66 0.69
C PRO A 60 24.53 -3.89 0.77
N THR A 61 25.07 -5.09 0.54
CA THR A 61 24.32 -6.35 0.62
C THR A 61 23.87 -6.66 2.05
N GLU A 62 24.71 -6.36 3.04
CA GLU A 62 24.38 -6.52 4.46
C GLU A 62 23.26 -5.56 4.88
N ARG A 63 23.36 -4.30 4.46
CA ARG A 63 22.28 -3.31 4.64
C ARG A 63 20.97 -3.75 4.03
N GLN A 64 21.00 -4.29 2.81
CA GLN A 64 19.80 -4.82 2.16
C GLN A 64 19.22 -6.03 2.92
N CYS A 65 20.06 -6.94 3.42
CA CYS A 65 19.59 -8.04 4.27
C CYS A 65 18.93 -7.55 5.56
N LEU A 66 19.50 -6.51 6.19
CA LEU A 66 18.96 -5.89 7.40
C LEU A 66 17.65 -5.14 7.13
N GLU A 67 17.53 -4.46 5.99
CA GLU A 67 16.27 -3.87 5.52
C GLU A 67 15.18 -4.93 5.36
N VAL A 68 15.51 -6.06 4.74
CA VAL A 68 14.55 -7.15 4.56
C VAL A 68 14.17 -7.78 5.90
N ALA A 69 15.12 -7.97 6.81
CA ALA A 69 14.88 -8.62 8.09
C ALA A 69 14.11 -7.75 9.09
N TYR A 70 14.42 -6.45 9.15
CA TYR A 70 13.90 -5.53 10.16
C TYR A 70 12.93 -4.49 9.60
N GLY A 71 12.87 -4.31 8.29
CA GLY A 71 12.00 -3.30 7.65
C GLY A 71 12.45 -1.86 7.90
N ILE A 72 13.73 -1.63 8.23
CA ILE A 72 14.22 -0.31 8.63
C ILE A 72 15.57 0.06 8.02
N CYS A 73 15.69 1.31 7.58
CA CYS A 73 16.94 1.96 7.22
C CYS A 73 17.29 3.01 8.29
N TRP A 74 18.57 3.37 8.40
CA TRP A 74 18.96 4.49 9.24
C TRP A 74 18.55 5.82 8.61
N SER A 75 17.96 6.70 9.42
CA SER A 75 17.74 8.09 9.04
C SER A 75 17.99 9.02 10.24
N LYS A 76 18.38 10.26 9.95
CA LYS A 76 18.58 11.28 10.99
C LYS A 76 17.29 11.60 11.77
N LEU A 77 16.12 11.30 11.19
CA LEU A 77 14.82 11.50 11.83
C LEU A 77 14.65 10.63 13.08
N GLN A 78 15.20 9.42 13.11
CA GLN A 78 15.10 8.49 14.25
C GLN A 78 15.74 9.02 15.53
N HIS A 79 16.61 10.02 15.45
CA HIS A 79 17.27 10.62 16.62
C HIS A 79 16.52 11.84 17.18
N LEU A 80 15.44 12.28 16.53
CA LEU A 80 14.66 13.42 17.00
C LEU A 80 13.81 12.97 18.19
N GLN A 81 13.92 13.69 19.32
CA GLN A 81 13.21 13.33 20.57
C GLN A 81 11.69 13.24 20.42
N TYR A 82 11.11 13.96 19.46
CA TYR A 82 9.68 13.96 19.18
C TYR A 82 9.25 12.96 18.11
N PHE A 83 10.20 12.31 17.43
CA PHE A 83 9.92 11.40 16.33
C PHE A 83 9.97 9.97 16.83
N ASP A 84 8.79 9.38 17.02
CA ASP A 84 8.65 7.97 17.34
C ASP A 84 8.25 7.22 16.08
N ILE A 85 9.16 6.38 15.57
CA ILE A 85 8.93 5.70 14.30
C ILE A 85 7.81 4.66 14.39
N VAL A 86 7.54 4.08 15.56
CA VAL A 86 6.44 3.12 15.72
C VAL A 86 5.09 3.84 15.60
N TYR A 87 4.99 5.05 16.16
CA TYR A 87 3.78 5.86 16.04
C TYR A 87 3.68 6.63 14.71
N CYS A 88 4.81 6.98 14.09
CA CYS A 88 4.84 7.69 12.82
C CYS A 88 4.73 6.75 11.61
N MET A 89 5.08 5.46 11.76
CA MET A 89 4.87 4.40 10.77
C MET A 89 3.45 3.83 10.86
N ILE A 90 2.45 4.70 11.01
CA ILE A 90 1.08 4.31 10.69
C ILE A 90 1.10 3.97 9.22
N ILE A 91 0.87 2.69 8.90
CA ILE A 91 0.66 2.20 7.54
C ILE A 91 -0.22 3.22 6.85
N ASP A 92 0.28 3.93 5.84
CA ASP A 92 -0.48 4.96 5.15
C ASP A 92 -1.77 4.31 4.63
N PRO A 93 -2.90 4.51 5.35
CA PRO A 93 -4.09 3.76 5.04
C PRO A 93 -4.62 4.27 3.70
N MET A 94 -4.34 5.53 3.33
CA MET A 94 -4.70 6.04 2.02
C MET A 94 -3.96 5.30 0.92
N HIS A 95 -2.65 5.09 1.05
CA HIS A 95 -1.89 4.41 0.00
C HIS A 95 -2.39 2.97 -0.21
N ASN A 96 -2.60 2.21 0.86
CA ASN A 96 -3.03 0.82 0.76
C ASN A 96 -4.51 0.68 0.38
N LEU A 97 -5.36 1.56 0.88
CA LEU A 97 -6.78 1.57 0.52
C LEU A 97 -6.95 1.97 -0.94
N PHE A 98 -6.32 3.05 -1.39
CA PHE A 98 -6.56 3.58 -2.73
C PHE A 98 -5.79 2.84 -3.82
N LEU A 99 -4.54 2.45 -3.61
CA LEU A 99 -3.80 1.77 -4.68
C LEU A 99 -4.11 0.29 -4.77
N ASP A 100 -4.12 -0.39 -3.62
CA ASP A 100 -4.17 -1.85 -3.59
C ASP A 100 -5.61 -2.36 -3.59
N THR A 101 -6.46 -1.80 -2.72
CA THR A 101 -7.85 -2.25 -2.63
C THR A 101 -8.65 -1.81 -3.86
N ALA A 102 -8.53 -0.55 -4.29
CA ALA A 102 -9.23 -0.10 -5.49
C ALA A 102 -8.79 -0.88 -6.74
N LYS A 103 -7.51 -1.21 -6.86
CA LYS A 103 -6.99 -2.08 -7.93
C LYS A 103 -7.64 -3.45 -7.94
N ARG A 104 -7.67 -4.13 -6.79
CA ARG A 104 -8.27 -5.47 -6.66
C ARG A 104 -9.77 -5.46 -6.90
N MET A 105 -10.48 -4.45 -6.37
CA MET A 105 -11.92 -4.28 -6.59
C MET A 105 -12.21 -4.12 -8.08
N ARG A 106 -11.45 -3.28 -8.77
CA ARG A 106 -11.56 -3.08 -10.22
C ARG A 106 -11.25 -4.35 -11.02
N GLU A 107 -10.20 -5.08 -10.69
CA GLU A 107 -9.90 -6.39 -11.30
C GLU A 107 -11.06 -7.37 -11.12
N ARG A 108 -11.66 -7.39 -9.92
CA ARG A 108 -12.81 -8.25 -9.61
C ARG A 108 -14.06 -7.84 -10.38
N TRP A 109 -14.38 -6.54 -10.46
CA TRP A 109 -15.53 -6.06 -11.21
C TRP A 109 -15.41 -6.30 -12.72
N ILE A 110 -14.19 -6.28 -13.27
CA ILE A 110 -13.95 -6.68 -14.66
C ILE A 110 -14.17 -8.19 -14.82
N ALA A 111 -13.61 -9.00 -13.91
CA ALA A 111 -13.78 -10.46 -13.95
C ALA A 111 -15.25 -10.90 -13.81
N ASP A 112 -16.01 -10.23 -12.96
CA ASP A 112 -17.43 -10.48 -12.74
C ASP A 112 -18.32 -9.84 -13.84
N GLY A 113 -17.73 -9.16 -14.84
CA GLY A 113 -18.44 -8.51 -15.95
C GLY A 113 -19.28 -7.29 -15.54
N LEU A 114 -19.10 -6.78 -14.32
CA LEU A 114 -19.81 -5.62 -13.81
C LEU A 114 -19.38 -4.34 -14.53
N ILE A 115 -18.10 -4.23 -14.88
CA ILE A 115 -17.53 -3.15 -15.67
C ILE A 115 -16.98 -3.71 -16.98
N ASP A 116 -17.53 -3.24 -18.08
CA ASP A 116 -17.08 -3.55 -19.44
C ASP A 116 -16.51 -2.28 -20.11
N ASN A 117 -15.75 -2.45 -21.20
CA ASN A 117 -15.10 -1.36 -21.93
C ASN A 117 -16.09 -0.27 -22.36
N LYS A 118 -17.33 -0.64 -22.72
CA LYS A 118 -18.39 0.32 -23.04
C LYS A 118 -18.74 1.22 -21.84
N LYS A 119 -18.81 0.64 -20.63
CA LYS A 119 -19.07 1.38 -19.39
C LYS A 119 -17.90 2.28 -19.04
N LEU A 120 -16.66 1.84 -19.23
CA LEU A 120 -15.47 2.68 -19.01
C LEU A 120 -15.48 3.94 -19.89
N VAL A 121 -15.88 3.82 -21.17
CA VAL A 121 -16.01 4.98 -22.06
C VAL A 121 -17.10 5.94 -21.59
N VAL A 122 -18.21 5.44 -21.05
CA VAL A 122 -19.29 6.27 -20.49
C VAL A 122 -18.83 6.98 -19.21
N MET A 123 -18.14 6.27 -18.32
CA MET A 123 -17.56 6.84 -17.10
C MET A 123 -16.57 7.95 -17.44
N GLN A 124 -15.67 7.72 -18.41
CA GLN A 124 -14.72 8.72 -18.90
C GLN A 124 -15.42 10.02 -19.37
N LYS A 125 -16.47 9.89 -20.19
CA LYS A 125 -17.27 11.05 -20.64
C LYS A 125 -18.00 11.76 -19.51
N THR A 126 -18.31 11.07 -18.42
CA THR A 126 -18.96 11.64 -17.24
C THR A 126 -17.95 12.47 -16.46
N VAL A 127 -16.76 11.93 -16.22
CA VAL A 127 -15.65 12.64 -15.55
C VAL A 127 -15.25 13.92 -16.27
N GLU A 128 -15.17 13.88 -17.60
CA GLU A 128 -14.82 15.06 -18.41
C GLU A 128 -15.82 16.22 -18.25
N LYS A 129 -17.03 15.94 -17.75
CA LYS A 129 -18.06 16.96 -17.47
C LYS A 129 -18.08 17.43 -16.02
N VAL A 130 -17.43 16.68 -15.11
CA VAL A 130 -17.39 17.02 -13.68
C VAL A 130 -16.35 18.12 -13.46
N VAL A 131 -16.76 19.20 -12.80
CA VAL A 131 -15.82 20.22 -12.33
C VAL A 131 -15.22 19.72 -11.02
N LEU A 132 -13.91 19.45 -11.03
CA LEU A 132 -13.19 18.99 -9.85
C LEU A 132 -12.92 20.16 -8.88
N PRO A 133 -13.05 19.95 -7.56
CA PRO A 133 -12.58 20.91 -6.58
C PRO A 133 -11.04 21.08 -6.66
N PRO A 134 -10.48 22.18 -6.12
CA PRO A 134 -9.04 22.48 -6.23
C PRO A 134 -8.09 21.38 -5.72
N ASP A 135 -8.53 20.58 -4.73
CA ASP A 135 -7.72 19.54 -4.08
C ASP A 135 -7.80 18.17 -4.76
N TYR A 136 -8.34 18.11 -5.98
CA TYR A 136 -8.53 16.87 -6.74
C TYR A 136 -7.76 16.87 -8.05
N THR A 137 -7.21 15.71 -8.39
CA THR A 137 -6.37 15.52 -9.58
C THR A 137 -7.23 15.09 -10.76
N SER A 138 -7.00 15.71 -11.92
CA SER A 138 -7.66 15.30 -13.16
C SER A 138 -7.24 13.88 -13.56
N LEU A 139 -8.23 13.05 -13.90
CA LEU A 139 -8.02 11.64 -14.28
C LEU A 139 -7.54 11.46 -15.72
N GLY A 140 -7.48 12.54 -16.51
CA GLY A 140 -7.09 12.49 -17.93
C GLY A 140 -7.92 11.44 -18.68
N THR A 141 -7.27 10.60 -19.50
CA THR A 141 -7.92 9.51 -20.27
C THR A 141 -7.78 8.13 -19.63
N LYS A 142 -7.50 8.07 -18.31
CA LYS A 142 -7.12 6.82 -17.64
C LYS A 142 -8.28 5.85 -17.47
N ILE A 143 -9.51 6.32 -17.27
CA ILE A 143 -10.68 5.43 -17.06
C ILE A 143 -10.96 4.61 -18.31
N ALA A 144 -11.06 5.28 -19.47
CA ALA A 144 -11.31 4.58 -20.74
C ALA A 144 -10.21 3.59 -21.13
N LYS A 145 -8.99 3.78 -20.62
CA LYS A 145 -7.84 2.89 -20.86
C LYS A 145 -7.74 1.74 -19.84
N GLY A 146 -8.72 1.57 -18.96
CA GLY A 146 -8.67 0.53 -17.94
C GLY A 146 -7.75 0.86 -16.76
N PHE A 147 -7.65 2.14 -16.41
CA PHE A 147 -6.97 2.67 -15.22
C PHE A 147 -5.48 2.31 -15.08
N PRO A 148 -4.65 2.53 -16.12
CA PRO A 148 -3.23 2.20 -16.06
C PRO A 148 -2.51 3.11 -15.05
N TYR A 149 -1.76 2.50 -14.13
CA TYR A 149 -0.86 3.17 -13.18
C TYR A 149 -1.50 4.37 -12.46
N MET A 150 -2.76 4.22 -11.99
CA MET A 150 -3.42 5.26 -11.21
C MET A 150 -2.71 5.45 -9.87
N LYS A 151 -2.44 6.71 -9.52
CA LYS A 151 -1.88 7.13 -8.22
C LYS A 151 -2.98 7.25 -7.17
N ALA A 152 -2.60 7.33 -5.90
CA ALA A 152 -3.57 7.41 -4.79
C ALA A 152 -4.50 8.64 -4.88
N ASP A 153 -3.98 9.79 -5.29
CA ASP A 153 -4.74 11.04 -5.52
C ASP A 153 -5.70 10.94 -6.72
N GLU A 154 -5.32 10.20 -7.75
CA GLU A 154 -6.20 9.88 -8.88
C GLU A 154 -7.31 8.92 -8.43
N TRP A 155 -6.98 7.88 -7.67
CA TRP A 155 -7.99 6.99 -7.09
C TRP A 155 -8.99 7.73 -6.19
N LYS A 156 -8.51 8.68 -5.37
CA LYS A 156 -9.36 9.59 -4.58
C LYS A 156 -10.32 10.38 -5.48
N SER A 157 -9.84 10.86 -6.63
CA SER A 157 -10.65 11.63 -7.58
C SER A 157 -11.66 10.76 -8.33
N TRP A 158 -11.33 9.49 -8.58
CA TRP A 158 -12.25 8.53 -9.17
C TRP A 158 -13.44 8.18 -8.26
N CYS A 159 -13.31 8.30 -6.94
CA CYS A 159 -14.44 8.09 -6.02
C CYS A 159 -15.58 9.12 -6.17
N LEU A 160 -15.40 10.19 -6.94
CA LEU A 160 -16.43 11.19 -7.24
C LEU A 160 -17.31 10.81 -8.46
N VAL A 161 -17.02 9.68 -9.10
CA VAL A 161 -17.60 9.21 -10.37
C VAL A 161 -18.58 8.08 -10.11
#